data_AF-A0A813EZM9-F1
#
_entry.id   AF-A0A813EZM9-F1
#
_cell.length_a   1.000
_cell.length_b   1.000
_cell.length_c   1.000
_cell.angle_alpha   90.00
_cell.angle_beta   90.00
_cell.angle_gamma   90.00
#
_symmetry.space_group_name_H-M   'P 1'
#
loop_
_entity.id
_entity.type
_entity.pdbx_description
1 polymer ?
#
loop_
_entity_poly.entity_id
_entity_poly.type
_entity_poly.pdbx_seq_one_letter_code
_entity_poly.pdbx_strand_id
1 'polypeptide(L)'
;MPSDKTIGGGDDAFNTFFSETGAGKHVPRCVMVDLEPTVVDEVRTGTYRQLFHPEQLISGKEDAANNFARGHYTVGKEIVDL
;
A
#
# COMPACT_ATOMS: atom_id res chain seq x y z
N MET A 1 -7.53 -5.19 -11.05
CA MET A 1 -8.41 -4.92 -9.89
C MET A 1 -9.66 -5.78 -10.01
N PRO A 2 -9.78 -6.90 -9.27
CA PRO A 2 -11.07 -7.57 -9.13
C PRO A 2 -12.03 -6.57 -8.48
N SER A 3 -13.20 -6.40 -9.07
CA SER A 3 -14.18 -5.40 -8.68
C SER A 3 -14.50 -5.45 -7.19
N ASP A 4 -14.08 -4.42 -6.46
CA ASP A 4 -14.45 -4.17 -5.06
C ASP A 4 -15.96 -3.89 -5.03
N LYS A 5 -16.77 -4.94 -4.87
CA LYS A 5 -18.20 -4.79 -4.59
C LYS A 5 -18.28 -4.35 -3.13
N THR A 6 -18.42 -3.05 -2.91
CA THR A 6 -18.79 -2.49 -1.60
C THR A 6 -20.16 -3.06 -1.22
N ILE A 7 -20.18 -4.08 -0.37
CA ILE A 7 -21.41 -4.64 0.18
C ILE A 7 -21.70 -3.86 1.46
N GLY A 8 -22.45 -2.77 1.36
CA GLY A 8 -22.87 -1.97 2.51
C GLY A 8 -23.09 -0.51 2.13
N GLY A 9 -24.27 0.03 2.44
CA GLY A 9 -24.70 1.38 2.07
C GLY A 9 -23.94 2.49 2.81
N GLY A 10 -22.69 2.72 2.43
CA GLY A 10 -21.76 3.58 3.15
C GLY A 10 -21.62 4.99 2.58
N ASP A 11 -22.56 5.88 2.90
CA ASP A 11 -22.40 7.34 2.71
C ASP A 11 -21.68 8.02 3.89
N ASP A 12 -21.13 7.23 4.83
CA ASP A 12 -20.35 7.77 5.93
C ASP A 12 -19.08 8.45 5.43
N ALA A 13 -18.79 9.63 6.00
CA ALA A 13 -17.68 10.47 5.55
C ALA A 13 -16.30 9.77 5.58
N PHE A 14 -16.11 8.77 6.45
CA PHE A 14 -14.84 8.03 6.54
C PHE A 14 -14.60 7.06 5.37
N ASN A 15 -15.64 6.68 4.61
CA ASN A 15 -15.49 5.81 3.43
C ASN A 15 -14.69 6.46 2.30
N THR A 16 -14.48 7.77 2.38
CA THR A 16 -13.52 8.50 1.53
C THR A 16 -12.09 7.98 1.70
N PHE A 17 -11.72 7.51 2.90
CA PHE A 17 -10.39 7.00 3.23
C PHE A 17 -10.33 5.48 3.41
N PHE A 18 -11.47 4.81 3.58
CA PHE A 18 -11.52 3.37 3.84
C PHE A 18 -12.46 2.65 2.86
N SER A 19 -12.10 1.42 2.48
CA SER A 19 -13.02 0.46 1.87
C SER A 19 -13.51 -0.52 2.92
N GLU A 20 -14.80 -0.83 2.90
CA GLU A 20 -15.38 -1.84 3.77
C GLU A 20 -15.46 -3.19 3.03
N THR A 21 -14.87 -4.21 3.63
CA THR A 21 -14.99 -5.59 3.14
C THR A 21 -16.33 -6.18 3.57
N GLY A 22 -16.84 -7.21 2.88
CA GLY A 22 -18.06 -7.90 3.28
C GLY A 22 -18.05 -8.55 4.67
N ALA A 23 -16.89 -8.60 5.35
CA ALA A 23 -16.74 -9.05 6.73
C ALA A 23 -16.79 -7.88 7.76
N GLY A 24 -17.11 -6.65 7.34
CA GLY A 24 -17.15 -5.45 8.18
C GLY A 24 -15.78 -4.85 8.51
N LYS A 25 -14.69 -5.39 7.94
CA LYS A 25 -13.34 -4.83 8.10
C LYS A 25 -13.18 -3.61 7.21
N HIS A 26 -12.68 -2.52 7.80
CA HIS A 26 -12.31 -1.28 7.11
C HIS A 26 -10.82 -1.30 6.75
N VAL A 27 -10.52 -1.23 5.46
CA VAL A 27 -9.16 -1.26 4.92
C VAL A 27 -8.83 0.13 4.36
N PRO A 28 -7.67 0.73 4.70
CA PRO A 28 -7.29 2.03 4.17
C PRO A 28 -7.17 2.02 2.63
N ARG A 29 -7.63 3.11 1.99
CA ARG A 29 -7.36 3.42 0.59
C ARG A 29 -5.97 4.05 0.47
N CYS A 30 -4.93 3.25 0.68
CA CYS A 30 -3.54 3.68 0.75
C CYS A 30 -2.65 2.70 -0.02
N VAL A 31 -1.56 3.20 -0.60
CA VAL A 31 -0.45 2.39 -1.12
C VAL A 31 0.82 2.91 -0.46
N MET A 32 1.61 2.02 0.12
CA MET A 32 2.93 2.32 0.68
C MET A 32 3.98 1.72 -0.24
N VAL A 33 4.91 2.55 -0.69
CA VAL A 33 5.96 2.14 -1.62
C VAL A 33 7.30 2.58 -1.06
N ASP A 34 8.24 1.64 -1.01
CA ASP A 34 9.65 1.92 -0.74
C ASP A 34 10.52 1.08 -1.69
N LEU A 35 11.72 1.56 -2.02
CA LEU A 35 12.67 0.84 -2.87
C LEU A 35 13.45 -0.24 -2.10
N GLU A 36 13.39 -0.21 -0.77
CA GLU A 36 14.00 -1.20 0.10
C GLU A 36 12.98 -1.73 1.14
N PRO A 37 13.16 -2.93 1.68
CA PRO A 37 12.11 -3.61 2.44
C PRO A 37 11.95 -3.13 3.89
N THR A 38 12.97 -2.51 4.50
CA THR A 38 13.03 -2.37 5.97
C THR A 38 11.82 -1.63 6.54
N VAL A 39 11.48 -0.46 6.00
CA VAL A 39 10.37 0.35 6.51
C VAL A 39 9.01 -0.31 6.25
N VAL A 40 8.84 -0.94 5.09
CA VAL A 40 7.59 -1.64 4.73
C VAL A 40 7.39 -2.88 5.61
N ASP A 41 8.46 -3.58 5.96
CA ASP A 41 8.42 -4.77 6.83
C ASP A 41 8.05 -4.42 8.27
N GLU A 42 8.42 -3.24 8.78
CA GLU A 42 7.92 -2.73 10.07
C GLU A 42 6.40 -2.55 10.06
N VAL A 43 5.82 -2.08 8.95
CA VAL A 43 4.35 -1.98 8.80
C VAL A 43 3.72 -3.37 8.74
N ARG A 44 4.33 -4.32 8.02
CA ARG A 44 3.87 -5.71 7.90
C ARG A 44 3.92 -6.50 9.21
N THR A 45 4.78 -6.11 10.14
CA THR A 45 4.98 -6.83 11.41
C THR A 45 4.50 -6.07 12.64
N GLY A 46 4.26 -4.76 12.52
CA GLY A 46 3.86 -3.87 13.60
C GLY A 46 2.39 -4.00 14.04
N THR A 47 1.97 -3.06 14.88
CA THR A 47 0.64 -3.06 15.52
C THR A 47 -0.51 -3.13 14.51
N TYR A 48 -0.37 -2.43 13.38
CA TYR A 48 -1.40 -2.33 12.34
C TYR A 48 -1.19 -3.31 11.18
N ARG A 49 -0.42 -4.38 11.37
CA ARG A 49 -0.13 -5.39 10.33
C ARG A 49 -1.35 -6.00 9.64
N GLN A 50 -2.49 -6.07 10.33
CA GLN A 50 -3.74 -6.58 9.78
C GLN A 50 -4.62 -5.50 9.17
N LEU A 51 -4.27 -4.22 9.26
CA LEU A 51 -5.10 -3.11 8.78
C LEU A 51 -5.04 -2.98 7.26
N PHE A 52 -3.84 -3.05 6.69
CA PHE A 52 -3.58 -2.82 5.27
C PHE A 52 -3.82 -4.06 4.42
N HIS A 53 -4.07 -3.86 3.12
CA HIS A 53 -4.04 -4.96 2.17
C HIS A 53 -2.56 -5.31 1.85
N PRO A 54 -2.13 -6.58 1.93
CA PRO A 54 -0.71 -6.93 1.72
C PRO A 54 -0.16 -6.49 0.35
N GLU A 55 -1.00 -6.49 -0.69
CA GLU A 55 -0.60 -6.05 -2.04
C GLU A 55 -0.43 -4.52 -2.16
N GLN A 56 -0.91 -3.74 -1.18
CA GLN A 56 -0.70 -2.29 -1.13
C GLN A 56 0.62 -1.90 -0.45
N LEU A 57 1.37 -2.87 0.07
CA LEU A 57 2.66 -2.67 0.72
C LEU A 57 3.76 -3.15 -0.24
N ILE A 58 4.28 -2.25 -1.07
CA ILE A 58 5.20 -2.57 -2.16
C ILE A 58 6.63 -2.23 -1.72
N SER A 59 7.55 -3.19 -1.84
CA SER A 59 8.97 -2.99 -1.55
C SER A 59 9.85 -3.48 -2.70
N GLY A 60 10.89 -2.70 -3.02
CA GLY A 60 11.99 -3.11 -3.87
C GLY A 60 13.06 -3.92 -3.12
N LYS A 61 14.15 -4.25 -3.81
CA LYS A 61 15.31 -4.95 -3.24
C LYS A 61 16.52 -4.06 -2.98
N GLU A 62 16.53 -2.87 -3.57
CA GLU A 62 17.70 -1.99 -3.59
C GLU A 62 17.23 -0.55 -3.45
N ASP A 63 17.89 0.23 -2.58
CA ASP A 63 17.49 1.60 -2.28
C ASP A 63 17.90 2.60 -3.39
N ALA A 64 17.43 3.84 -3.27
CA ALA A 64 17.94 4.95 -4.09
C ALA A 64 19.30 5.48 -3.62
N ALA A 65 19.80 5.08 -2.44
CA ALA A 65 21.02 5.60 -1.80
C ALA A 65 21.13 7.14 -1.81
N ASN A 66 20.05 7.84 -1.41
CA ASN A 66 19.95 9.31 -1.45
C ASN A 66 20.17 9.95 -2.84
N ASN A 67 20.01 9.18 -3.92
CA ASN A 67 20.23 9.65 -5.29
C ASN A 67 18.91 9.73 -6.07
N PHE A 68 18.51 10.94 -6.45
CA PHE A 68 17.31 11.20 -7.25
C PHE A 68 17.30 10.44 -8.58
N ALA A 69 18.42 10.36 -9.28
CA ALA A 69 18.49 9.69 -10.57
C ALA A 69 18.23 8.18 -10.44
N ARG A 70 18.64 7.58 -9.31
CA ARG A 70 18.33 6.17 -9.03
C ARG A 70 16.86 5.95 -8.78
N GLY A 71 16.24 6.82 -7.97
CA GLY A 71 14.81 6.76 -7.71
C GLY A 71 13.96 6.99 -8.96
N HIS A 72 14.37 7.87 -9.87
CA HIS A 72 13.53 8.24 -11.02
C HIS A 72 13.82 7.44 -12.30
N TYR A 73 15.10 7.21 -12.64
CA TYR A 73 15.47 6.70 -13.96
C TYR A 73 15.91 5.23 -13.97
N THR A 74 16.46 4.72 -12.86
CA THR A 74 16.98 3.34 -12.80
C THR A 74 16.14 2.46 -11.88
N VAL A 75 16.47 2.39 -10.60
CA VAL A 75 15.86 1.48 -9.63
C VAL A 75 14.34 1.67 -9.55
N GLY A 76 13.87 2.92 -9.41
CA GLY A 76 12.41 3.15 -9.30
C GLY A 76 11.64 2.87 -10.59
N LYS A 77 12.30 2.86 -11.75
CA LYS A 77 11.67 2.49 -13.02
C LYS A 77 11.32 1.00 -13.05
N GLU A 78 12.02 0.15 -12.31
CA GLU A 78 11.74 -1.28 -12.25
C GLU A 78 10.43 -1.60 -11.51
N ILE A 79 9.93 -0.68 -10.68
CA ILE A 79 8.77 -0.92 -9.81
C ILE A 79 7.55 -0.05 -10.12
N VAL A 80 7.68 0.96 -10.99
CA VAL A 80 6.62 1.97 -11.20
C VAL A 80 5.33 1.39 -11.82
N ASP A 81 5.45 0.30 -12.56
CA ASP A 81 4.33 -0.36 -13.25
C ASP A 81 3.75 -1.56 -12.46
N LEU A 82 4.24 -1.83 -11.25
CA LEU A 82 3.69 -2.85 -10.34
C LEU A 82 2.33 -2.43 -9.77
#